data_AF-A0A1M7TBV1-F1
#
_entry.id   AF-A0A1M7TBV1-F1
#
_cell.length_a   1.000
_cell.length_b   1.000
_cell.length_c   1.000
_cell.angle_alpha   90.00
_cell.angle_beta   90.00
_cell.angle_gamma   90.00
#
_symmetry.space_group_name_H-M   'P 1'
#
loop_
_entity.id
_entity.type
_entity.pdbx_description
1 polymer ?
#
loop_
_entity_poly.entity_id
_entity_poly.type
_entity_poly.pdbx_seq_one_letter_code
_entity_poly.pdbx_strand_id
1 'polypeptide(L)'
;MPGLYAYVGSAMNNIEKRILRHLRKNKRKHWHIDYLTEFGEVICAVMFPSENRIEETISKMLSKRFEPIPGFGASDLDVDTNLFLVDDIEDFFEPVDFLPIMAKGVKNSAHRDPQ
;
A
#
# COMPACT_ATOMS: atom_id res chain seq x y z
N MET A 1 6.62 -5.16 -14.86
CA MET A 1 5.38 -5.02 -15.65
C MET A 1 4.75 -3.69 -15.25
N PRO A 2 4.33 -2.85 -16.20
CA PRO A 2 3.53 -1.66 -15.88
C PRO A 2 2.15 -2.09 -15.36
N GLY A 3 1.61 -1.37 -14.38
CA GLY A 3 0.31 -1.67 -13.80
C GLY A 3 0.04 -0.85 -12.54
N LEU A 4 -1.18 -0.97 -12.01
CA LEU A 4 -1.55 -0.42 -10.71
C LEU A 4 -1.31 -1.50 -9.65
N TYR A 5 -0.62 -1.13 -8.57
CA TYR A 5 -0.26 -2.08 -7.52
C TYR A 5 -0.73 -1.58 -6.15
N ALA A 6 -1.40 -2.46 -5.40
CA ALA A 6 -1.73 -2.24 -4.00
C ALA A 6 -0.69 -2.94 -3.12
N TYR A 7 -0.07 -2.18 -2.22
CA TYR A 7 0.86 -2.70 -1.22
C TYR A 7 0.26 -2.57 0.18
N VAL A 8 0.34 -3.64 0.96
CA VAL A 8 -0.07 -3.67 2.37
C VAL A 8 1.18 -3.67 3.25
N GLY A 9 1.18 -2.86 4.30
CA GLY A 9 2.29 -2.85 5.26
C GLY A 9 1.88 -2.24 6.59
N SER A 10 2.50 -2.70 7.67
CA SER A 10 2.31 -2.10 8.99
C SER A 10 3.15 -0.84 9.19
N ALA A 11 2.55 0.11 9.90
CA ALA A 11 3.20 1.34 10.30
C ALA A 11 3.11 1.54 11.82
N MET A 12 3.59 0.52 12.55
CA MET A 12 3.62 0.52 14.01
C MET A 12 4.34 1.76 14.55
N ASN A 13 3.85 2.30 15.67
CA ASN A 13 4.32 3.50 16.38
C ASN A 13 4.02 4.85 15.72
N ASN A 14 4.00 4.96 14.39
CA ASN A 14 3.64 6.21 13.72
C ASN A 14 3.31 6.01 12.23
N ILE A 15 2.00 5.96 11.91
CA ILE A 15 1.49 5.78 10.53
C ILE A 15 1.95 6.91 9.61
N GLU A 16 1.81 8.16 10.05
CA GLU A 16 2.14 9.35 9.26
C GLU A 16 3.62 9.39 8.87
N LYS A 17 4.54 9.19 9.82
CA LYS A 17 5.98 9.15 9.55
C LYS A 17 6.35 8.04 8.59
N ARG A 18 5.70 6.88 8.68
CA ARG A 18 5.95 5.75 7.76
C ARG A 18 5.49 6.12 6.34
N ILE A 19 4.30 6.69 6.19
CA ILE A 19 3.79 7.13 4.89
C ILE A 19 4.68 8.21 4.28
N LEU A 20 4.99 9.28 5.03
CA LEU A 20 5.85 10.37 4.56
C LEU A 20 7.23 9.84 4.10
N ARG A 21 7.75 8.84 4.79
CA ARG A 21 8.97 8.16 4.35
C ARG A 21 8.77 7.45 3.00
N HIS A 22 7.70 6.67 2.83
CA HIS A 22 7.44 5.96 1.58
C HIS A 22 7.14 6.90 0.41
N LEU A 23 6.62 8.10 0.67
CA LEU A 23 6.41 9.14 -0.36
C LEU A 23 7.69 9.88 -0.77
N ARG A 24 8.72 9.90 0.08
CA ARG A 24 9.97 10.62 -0.20
C ARG A 24 10.75 9.94 -1.33
N LYS A 25 11.15 10.69 -2.37
CA LYS A 25 11.96 10.14 -3.48
C LYS A 25 13.38 9.72 -3.04
N ASN A 26 14.10 10.63 -2.38
CA ASN A 26 15.49 10.40 -1.97
C ASN A 26 15.56 9.85 -0.53
N LYS A 27 15.81 8.54 -0.39
CA LYS A 27 15.89 7.86 0.90
C LYS A 27 16.81 6.63 0.81
N ARG A 28 17.45 6.26 1.92
CA ARG A 28 18.08 4.93 2.05
C ARG A 28 16.98 3.88 2.09
N LYS A 29 17.01 2.89 1.20
CA LYS A 29 16.01 1.81 1.12
C LYS A 29 16.12 0.91 2.35
N HIS A 30 14.97 0.55 2.92
CA HIS A 30 14.92 -0.32 4.09
C HIS A 30 13.74 -1.29 4.04
N TRP A 31 12.57 -0.83 3.60
CA TRP A 31 11.39 -1.66 3.40
C TRP A 31 11.24 -2.10 1.95
N HIS A 32 10.58 -3.23 1.70
CA HIS A 32 10.30 -3.73 0.35
C HIS A 32 9.65 -2.65 -0.55
N ILE A 33 8.64 -1.94 -0.03
CA ILE A 33 7.98 -0.84 -0.74
C ILE A 33 8.92 0.33 -1.07
N ASP A 34 10.01 0.56 -0.31
CA ASP A 34 10.96 1.62 -0.64
C ASP A 34 11.63 1.35 -2.00
N TYR A 35 11.90 0.08 -2.34
CA TYR A 35 12.45 -0.31 -3.64
C TYR A 35 11.41 -0.17 -4.76
N LEU A 36 10.16 -0.55 -4.51
CA LEU A 36 9.11 -0.44 -5.52
C LEU A 36 8.79 1.02 -5.88
N THR A 37 8.79 1.93 -4.89
CA THR A 37 8.54 3.37 -5.13
C THR A 37 9.62 4.09 -5.94
N GLU A 38 10.74 3.44 -6.30
CA GLU A 38 11.71 3.99 -7.24
C GLU A 38 11.30 3.79 -8.70
N PHE A 39 10.45 2.81 -8.97
CA PHE A 39 10.05 2.41 -10.32
C PHE A 39 8.61 2.82 -10.65
N GLY A 40 7.91 3.47 -9.72
CA GLY A 40 6.52 3.85 -9.88
C GLY A 40 6.15 5.10 -9.09
N GLU A 41 4.98 5.64 -9.39
CA GLU A 41 4.40 6.77 -8.68
C GLU A 41 3.42 6.30 -7.60
N VAL A 42 3.48 6.92 -6.43
CA VAL A 42 2.48 6.68 -5.38
C VAL A 42 1.25 7.55 -5.65
N ILE A 43 0.14 6.90 -6.00
CA ILE A 43 -1.14 7.55 -6.33
C ILE A 43 -1.87 7.98 -5.06
N CYS A 44 -1.99 7.07 -4.09
CA CYS A 44 -2.62 7.34 -2.80
C CYS A 44 -2.06 6.47 -1.68
N ALA A 45 -2.29 6.89 -0.44
CA ALA A 45 -2.11 6.05 0.74
C ALA A 45 -3.42 5.94 1.51
N VAL A 46 -3.82 4.71 1.83
CA VAL A 46 -4.96 4.41 2.70
C VAL A 46 -4.43 4.03 4.08
N MET A 47 -5.02 4.63 5.11
CA MET A 47 -4.63 4.41 6.49
C MET A 47 -5.70 3.64 7.23
N PHE A 48 -5.28 2.59 7.93
CA PHE A 48 -6.12 1.82 8.84
C PHE A 48 -5.57 1.93 10.27
N PRO A 49 -5.92 2.98 11.04
CA PRO A 49 -5.53 3.07 12.44
C PRO A 49 -6.12 1.91 13.24
N SER A 50 -5.27 1.15 13.92
CA SER A 50 -5.69 0.02 14.75
C SER A 50 -4.71 -0.21 15.88
N GLU A 51 -5.22 -0.66 17.02
CA GLU A 51 -4.41 -1.16 18.15
C GLU A 51 -3.91 -2.59 17.89
N ASN A 52 -4.55 -3.30 16.95
CA ASN A 52 -4.21 -4.66 16.57
C ASN A 52 -3.34 -4.69 15.31
N ARG A 53 -2.55 -5.77 15.16
CA ARG A 53 -1.86 -6.06 13.91
C ARG A 53 -2.89 -6.57 12.89
N ILE A 54 -3.24 -5.74 11.93
CA ILE A 54 -4.25 -6.03 10.89
C ILE A 54 -3.66 -6.22 9.49
N GLU A 55 -2.33 -6.19 9.36
CA GLU A 55 -1.62 -6.33 8.08
C GLU A 55 -2.01 -7.63 7.35
N GLU A 56 -1.88 -8.78 8.00
CA GLU A 56 -2.25 -10.07 7.39
C GLU A 56 -3.73 -10.15 7.03
N THR A 57 -4.61 -9.61 7.88
CA THR A 57 -6.05 -9.59 7.63
C THR A 57 -6.37 -8.84 6.35
N ILE A 58 -5.72 -7.69 6.13
CA ILE A 58 -5.89 -6.89 4.91
C ILE A 58 -5.31 -7.63 3.71
N SER A 59 -4.11 -8.22 3.82
CA SER A 59 -3.49 -8.96 2.72
C SER A 59 -4.31 -10.19 2.32
N LYS A 60 -4.86 -10.94 3.29
CA LYS A 60 -5.77 -12.07 3.06
C LYS A 60 -7.13 -11.63 2.48
N MET A 61 -7.55 -10.39 2.70
CA MET A 61 -8.76 -9.83 2.08
C MET A 61 -8.49 -9.46 0.62
N LEU A 62 -7.40 -8.74 0.34
CA LEU A 62 -7.03 -8.31 -1.01
C LEU A 62 -6.71 -9.51 -1.91
N SER A 63 -6.08 -10.57 -1.39
CA SER A 63 -5.78 -11.78 -2.16
C SER A 63 -7.00 -12.53 -2.69
N LYS A 64 -8.20 -12.26 -2.15
CA LYS A 64 -9.46 -12.84 -2.65
C LYS A 64 -9.98 -12.14 -3.90
N ARG A 65 -9.49 -10.94 -4.20
CA ARG A 65 -9.98 -10.09 -5.30
C ARG A 65 -8.91 -9.78 -6.32
N PHE A 66 -7.68 -9.56 -5.88
CA PHE A 66 -6.58 -9.06 -6.72
C PHE A 66 -5.50 -10.11 -6.93
N GLU A 67 -4.81 -10.03 -8.07
CA GLU A 67 -3.75 -10.97 -8.42
C GLU A 67 -2.52 -10.75 -7.51
N PRO A 68 -2.10 -11.75 -6.73
CA PRO A 68 -0.95 -11.62 -5.84
C PRO A 68 0.36 -11.64 -6.63
N ILE A 69 1.34 -10.84 -6.18
CA ILE A 69 2.73 -10.90 -6.64
C ILE A 69 3.57 -11.64 -5.59
N PRO A 70 3.81 -12.95 -5.71
CA PRO A 70 4.34 -13.78 -4.62
C PRO A 70 5.71 -13.31 -4.09
N GLY A 71 5.93 -13.47 -2.79
CA GLY A 71 7.21 -13.24 -2.12
C GLY A 71 7.54 -11.78 -1.82
N PHE A 72 6.68 -10.83 -2.18
CA PHE A 72 6.93 -9.41 -1.91
C PHE A 72 6.40 -9.00 -0.53
N GLY A 73 7.27 -8.50 0.35
CA GLY A 73 6.85 -7.85 1.58
C GLY A 73 6.31 -8.77 2.67
N ALA A 74 6.32 -10.10 2.49
CA ALA A 74 5.71 -11.07 3.40
C ALA A 74 6.68 -11.81 4.33
N SER A 75 7.93 -11.36 4.46
CA SER A 75 8.99 -12.11 5.16
C SER A 75 8.70 -12.49 6.61
N ASP A 76 7.88 -11.72 7.31
CA ASP A 76 7.56 -11.90 8.73
C ASP A 76 6.10 -12.29 8.98
N LEU A 77 5.36 -12.71 7.94
CA LEU A 77 3.91 -12.91 7.99
C LEU A 77 3.48 -14.27 7.43
N ASP A 78 2.31 -14.75 7.86
CA ASP A 78 1.66 -15.93 7.30
C ASP A 78 0.77 -15.56 6.10
N VAL A 79 1.38 -14.94 5.08
CA VAL A 79 0.79 -14.61 3.77
C VAL A 79 1.81 -14.81 2.66
N ASP A 80 1.35 -15.14 1.45
CA ASP A 80 2.24 -15.35 0.30
C ASP A 80 2.81 -14.04 -0.25
N THR A 81 2.12 -12.91 -0.01
CA THR A 81 2.53 -11.58 -0.45
C THR A 81 1.81 -10.46 0.28
N ASN A 82 2.40 -9.28 0.20
CA ASN A 82 1.82 -7.98 0.55
C ASN A 82 1.66 -7.06 -0.68
N LEU A 83 1.81 -7.58 -1.91
CA LEU A 83 1.71 -6.82 -3.15
C LEU A 83 0.72 -7.47 -4.12
N PHE A 84 -0.20 -6.68 -4.65
CA PHE A 84 -1.27 -7.15 -5.51
C PHE A 84 -1.37 -6.27 -6.76
N LEU A 85 -1.58 -6.87 -7.93
CA LEU A 85 -1.94 -6.17 -9.16
C LEU A 85 -3.44 -5.85 -9.14
N VAL A 86 -3.77 -4.60 -9.43
CA VAL A 86 -5.13 -4.06 -9.43
C VAL A 86 -5.46 -3.57 -10.84
N ASP A 87 -6.69 -3.80 -11.29
CA ASP A 87 -7.14 -3.38 -12.63
C ASP A 87 -7.37 -1.85 -12.71
N ASP A 88 -8.08 -1.28 -11.75
CA ASP A 88 -8.30 0.16 -11.62
C ASP A 88 -8.46 0.64 -10.16
N ILE A 89 -8.41 1.95 -9.95
CA ILE A 89 -8.40 2.52 -8.59
C ILE A 89 -9.76 2.44 -7.91
N GLU A 90 -10.85 2.49 -8.66
CA GLU A 90 -12.21 2.35 -8.15
C GLU A 90 -12.44 0.95 -7.59
N ASP A 91 -11.97 -0.09 -8.28
CA ASP A 91 -12.07 -1.48 -7.85
C ASP A 91 -11.27 -1.75 -6.57
N PHE A 92 -10.14 -1.06 -6.39
CA PHE A 92 -9.38 -1.09 -5.14
C PHE A 92 -10.16 -0.51 -3.95
N PHE A 93 -10.91 0.57 -4.17
CA PHE A 93 -11.66 1.23 -3.09
C PHE A 93 -12.91 0.44 -2.67
N GLU A 94 -13.52 -0.34 -3.57
CA GLU A 94 -14.71 -1.13 -3.25
C GLU A 94 -14.54 -2.01 -1.98
N PRO A 95 -13.56 -2.94 -1.87
CA PRO A 95 -13.36 -3.73 -0.66
C PRO A 95 -12.84 -2.91 0.54
N VAL A 96 -12.21 -1.77 0.29
CA VAL A 96 -11.62 -0.90 1.32
C VAL A 96 -12.69 -0.07 2.03
N ASP A 97 -13.68 0.44 1.30
CA ASP A 97 -14.75 1.29 1.82
C ASP A 97 -15.71 0.53 2.76
N PHE A 98 -15.78 -0.80 2.61
CA PHE A 98 -16.57 -1.67 3.50
C PHE A 98 -15.82 -2.09 4.78
N LEU A 99 -14.53 -1.75 4.93
CA LEU A 99 -13.85 -1.96 6.21
C LEU A 99 -14.38 -0.95 7.23
N PRO A 100 -14.78 -1.37 8.44
CA PRO A 100 -15.28 -0.49 9.51
C PRO A 100 -14.14 0.31 10.16
N ILE A 101 -13.31 0.96 9.35
CA ILE A 101 -12.10 1.66 9.75
C ILE A 101 -12.12 3.01 9.04
N MET A 102 -11.94 4.09 9.81
CA MET A 102 -11.91 5.46 9.30
C MET A 102 -10.70 5.65 8.37
N ALA A 103 -10.86 5.35 7.09
CA ALA A 103 -9.87 5.63 6.06
C ALA A 103 -9.75 7.15 5.87
N LYS A 104 -8.60 7.72 6.23
CA LYS A 104 -8.21 9.07 5.79
C LYS A 104 -7.28 8.92 4.59
N GLY A 105 -7.77 9.21 3.40
CA GLY A 105 -6.94 9.26 2.19
C GLY A 105 -6.06 10.50 2.18
N VAL A 106 -4.76 10.33 1.92
CA VAL A 106 -3.87 11.45 1.53
C VAL A 106 -3.58 11.27 0.04
N LYS A 107 -4.09 12.19 -0.78
CA LYS A 107 -3.75 12.28 -2.20
C LYS A 107 -2.41 12.99 -2.35
N ASN A 108 -1.49 12.43 -3.13
CA ASN A 108 -0.25 13.10 -3.46
C ASN A 108 -0.52 14.18 -4.51
N SER A 109 -0.35 15.46 -4.16
CA SER A 109 -0.57 16.60 -5.06
C SER A 109 0.61 16.83 -6.03
N ALA A 110 1.26 15.76 -6.50
CA ALA A 110 2.39 15.82 -7.40
C ALA A 110 2.00 15.64 -8.88
N HIS A 111 0.80 16.08 -9.27
CA HIS A 111 0.52 16.45 -10.67
C HIS A 111 0.76 17.95 -10.83
N ARG A 112 1.94 18.31 -11.35
CA ARG A 112 2.07 19.51 -12.17
C ARG A 112 1.98 19.03 -13.60
N ASP A 113 0.99 19.53 -14.34
CA ASP A 113 0.90 19.35 -15.78
C ASP A 113 2.25 19.68 -16.45
N PRO A 114 2.72 18.86 -17.40
CA PRO A 114 3.70 19.34 -18.35
C PRO A 114 3.03 20.44 -19.20
N GLN A 115 3.74 21.56 -19.34
CA GLN A 115 3.40 22.65 -20.26
C GLN A 115 3.19 22.14 -21.69
#